data_AF-A0A3E4PH94-F1
#
_entry.id   AF-A0A3E4PH94-F1
#
_cell.length_a   1.000
_cell.length_b   1.000
_cell.length_c   1.000
_cell.angle_alpha   90.00
_cell.angle_beta   90.00
_cell.angle_gamma   90.00
#
_symmetry.space_group_name_H-M   'P 1'
#
loop_
_entity.id
_entity.type
_entity.pdbx_description
1 polymer ?
#
loop_
_entity_poly.entity_id
_entity_poly.type
_entity_poly.pdbx_seq_one_letter_code
_entity_poly.pdbx_strand_id
1 'polypeptide(L)' 'MEQQTWVLCPVCNNKTRTKILKTTELINFPLFCPKCKTETLINIKYGKVTIIKEPDAKTQSQ' A
#
# COMPACT_ATOMS: atom_id res chain seq x y z
N MET A 1 2.56 -15.10 -20.13
CA MET A 1 1.92 -15.24 -18.80
C MET A 1 2.28 -14.03 -17.96
N GLU A 2 1.42 -13.02 -17.92
CA GLU A 2 1.64 -11.84 -17.07
C GLU A 2 1.38 -12.20 -15.60
N GLN A 3 2.43 -12.18 -14.79
CA GLN A 3 2.36 -12.41 -13.34
C GLN A 3 1.77 -11.16 -12.66
N GLN A 4 0.44 -11.05 -12.66
CA GLN A 4 -0.28 -10.04 -11.89
C GLN A 4 -0.32 -10.44 -10.42
N THR A 5 0.16 -9.55 -9.55
CA THR A 5 0.17 -9.75 -8.10
C THR A 5 -0.71 -8.71 -7.43
N TRP A 6 -1.37 -9.11 -6.35
CA TRP A 6 -2.16 -8.19 -5.54
C TRP A 6 -1.27 -7.53 -4.50
N VAL A 7 -1.41 -6.22 -4.35
CA VAL A 7 -0.73 -5.48 -3.30
C VAL A 7 -1.38 -5.84 -1.97
N LEU A 8 -0.58 -6.27 -1.01
CA LEU A 8 -1.04 -6.48 0.37
C LEU A 8 -0.82 -5.19 1.15
N CYS A 9 -1.77 -4.85 2.01
CA CYS A 9 -1.63 -3.69 2.89
C CYS A 9 -0.49 -3.95 3.89
N PRO A 10 0.48 -3.02 4.03
CA PRO A 10 1.60 -3.22 4.96
C PRO A 10 1.18 -3.21 6.43
N VAL A 11 0.00 -2.66 6.76
CA VAL A 11 -0.48 -2.51 8.15
C VAL A 11 -1.24 -3.76 8.63
N CYS A 12 -2.07 -4.35 7.77
CA CYS A 12 -2.95 -5.46 8.16
C CYS A 12 -2.80 -6.72 7.30
N ASN A 13 -1.83 -6.74 6.39
CA ASN A 13 -1.61 -7.81 5.39
C ASN A 13 -2.85 -8.20 4.57
N ASN A 14 -3.91 -7.39 4.57
CA ASN A 14 -5.09 -7.69 3.79
C ASN A 14 -4.85 -7.38 2.31
N LYS A 15 -5.49 -8.20 1.48
CA LYS A 15 -5.54 -7.99 0.04
C LYS A 15 -6.18 -6.64 -0.26
N THR A 16 -5.43 -5.75 -0.90
CA THR A 16 -5.98 -4.48 -1.37
C THR A 16 -6.65 -4.64 -2.73
N ARG A 17 -7.38 -3.60 -3.17
CA ARG A 17 -8.01 -3.57 -4.50
C ARG A 17 -6.99 -3.29 -5.62
N THR A 18 -5.73 -3.02 -5.28
CA THR A 18 -4.68 -2.68 -6.24
C THR A 18 -4.02 -3.95 -6.77
N LYS A 19 -4.18 -4.20 -8.07
CA LYS A 19 -3.39 -5.18 -8.82
C LYS A 19 -2.21 -4.48 -9.48
N ILE A 20 -1.05 -5.09 -9.40
CA ILE A 20 0.17 -4.62 -10.08
C ILE A 20 0.73 -5.76 -10.95
N LEU A 21 1.39 -5.38 -12.04
CA LEU A 21 2.21 -6.32 -12.79
C LEU A 21 3.63 -6.32 -12.22
N LYS A 22 4.39 -7.36 -12.54
CA LYS A 22 5.81 -7.46 -12.16
C LYS A 22 6.68 -6.31 -12.70
N THR A 23 6.23 -5.65 -13.76
CA THR A 23 6.86 -4.48 -14.39
C THR A 23 6.26 -3.16 -13.96
N THR A 24 5.19 -3.16 -13.15
CA THR A 24 4.55 -1.92 -12.69
C THR A 24 5.37 -1.29 -11.56
N GLU A 25 5.62 0.00 -11.70
CA GLU A 25 6.22 0.84 -10.67
C GLU A 25 5.19 1.91 -10.25
N LEU A 26 4.95 2.03 -8.94
CA LEU A 26 4.11 3.07 -8.36
C LEU A 26 4.98 3.93 -7.44
N ILE A 27 4.93 5.24 -7.61
CA ILE A 27 5.71 6.18 -6.80
C ILE A 27 4.76 7.14 -6.09
N ASN A 28 4.95 7.37 -4.79
CA ASN A 28 4.09 8.20 -3.94
C ASN A 28 2.61 7.82 -4.07
N PHE A 29 2.31 6.53 -4.09
CA PHE A 29 0.95 6.04 -4.27
C PHE A 29 0.23 5.99 -2.92
N PRO A 30 -0.87 6.74 -2.73
CA PRO A 30 -1.68 6.65 -1.53
C PRO A 30 -2.48 5.33 -1.55
N LEU A 31 -2.09 4.40 -0.68
CA LEU A 31 -2.81 3.16 -0.46
C LEU A 31 -3.79 3.35 0.70
N PHE A 32 -5.07 3.48 0.36
CA PHE A 32 -6.13 3.47 1.37
C PHE A 32 -6.51 2.05 1.77
N CYS A 33 -6.49 1.75 3.07
CA CYS A 33 -6.96 0.47 3.59
C CYS A 33 -8.30 0.63 4.32
N PRO A 34 -9.40 0.05 3.83
CA PRO A 34 -10.72 0.18 4.47
C PRO A 34 -10.79 -0.48 5.86
N LYS A 35 -9.92 -1.46 6.15
CA LYS A 35 -9.83 -2.05 7.50
C LYS A 35 -9.12 -1.14 8.49
N CYS A 36 -8.00 -0.56 8.09
CA CYS A 36 -7.23 0.33 8.94
C CYS A 36 -7.85 1.74 9.00
N LYS A 37 -8.71 2.08 8.03
CA LYS A 37 -9.27 3.42 7.81
C LYS A 37 -8.20 4.50 7.72
N THR A 38 -7.00 4.11 7.31
CA THR A 38 -5.85 4.98 7.15
C THR A 38 -5.36 4.90 5.73
N GLU A 39 -4.79 6.02 5.29
CA GLU A 39 -4.06 6.12 4.04
C GLU A 39 -2.56 6.02 4.33
N THR A 40 -1.85 5.24 3.54
CA THR A 40 -0.40 5.05 3.67
C THR A 40 0.25 5.34 2.33
N LEU A 41 1.24 6.21 2.30
CA LEU A 41 2.01 6.47 1.08
C LEU A 41 3.01 5.33 0.87
N ILE A 42 2.87 4.62 -0.24
CA ILE A 42 3.74 3.51 -0.60
C ILE A 42 4.40 3.74 -1.96
N ASN A 43 5.60 3.21 -2.10
CA ASN A 43 6.30 3.01 -3.36
C ASN A 43 6.27 1.53 -3.69
N ILE A 44 5.90 1.18 -4.91
CA ILE A 44 5.99 -0.18 -5.42
C ILE A 44 7.02 -0.21 -6.54
N LYS A 45 8.05 -1.05 -6.40
CA LYS A 45 9.06 -1.24 -7.45
C LYS A 45 9.25 -2.72 -7.73
N TYR A 46 8.96 -3.18 -8.94
CA TYR A 46 9.08 -4.59 -9.34
C TYR A 46 8.40 -5.58 -8.38
N GLY A 47 7.21 -5.22 -7.86
CA GLY A 47 6.47 -6.03 -6.89
C GLY A 47 6.93 -5.89 -5.43
N LYS A 48 7.98 -5.11 -5.14
CA LYS A 48 8.36 -4.76 -3.77
C LYS A 48 7.60 -3.54 -3.30
N VAL A 49 6.84 -3.68 -2.22
CA VAL A 49 6.14 -2.58 -1.55
C VAL A 49 7.08 -1.96 -0.52
N THR A 50 7.28 -0.65 -0.59
CA THR A 50 8.07 0.15 0.34
C THR A 50 7.16 1.23 0.92
N ILE A 51 7.18 1.42 2.23
CA ILE A 51 6.37 2.44 2.90
C ILE A 51 7.20 3.74 2.91
N ILE A 52 6.63 4.81 2.38
CA ILE A 52 7.29 6.13 2.34
C ILE A 52 6.91 6.93 3.59
N LYS A 53 5.63 6.88 3.94
CA LYS A 53 5.07 7.59 5.07
C LYS A 53 4.17 6.64 5.82
N GLU A 54 4.52 6.38 7.07
CA GLU A 54 3.66 5.64 7.99
C GLU A 54 2.32 6.37 8.11
N PRO A 55 1.19 5.64 8.28
CA PRO A 55 -0.08 6.29 8.53
C PRO A 55 0.08 7.15 9.78
N ASP A 56 -0.06 8.47 9.64
CA ASP A 56 -0.05 9.43 10.75
C ASP A 56 -1.30 9.14 11.60
N ALA A 57 -1.16 8.19 12.52
CA ALA A 57 -2.11 7.96 13.59
C ALA A 57 -1.76 8.91 14.73
N LYS A 58 -1.91 10.22 14.51
CA LYS A 58 -2.02 11.15 15.62
C LYS A 58 -3.45 11.13 16.14
N THR A 59 -3.75 10.14 16.98
CA THR A 59 -4.83 10.32 17.95
C THR A 59 -4.26 11.19 19.06
N GLN A 60 -4.32 12.52 18.89
CA GLN A 60 -4.24 13.42 20.03
C GLN A 60 -5.63 13.45 20.64
N SER A 61 -5.92 12.44 21.47
CA SER A 61 -6.99 12.58 22.46
C SER A 61 -6.52 13.61 23.48
N GLN A 62 -7.09 14.82 23.40
CA GLN A 62 -7.20 15.71 24.55
C GLN A 62 -8.18 15.13 25.56
#